data_AF-A0A4Q2QS59-F1
#
_entry.id   AF-A0A4Q2QS59-F1
#
_cell.length_a   1.000
_cell.length_b   1.000
_cell.length_c   1.000
_cell.angle_alpha   90.00
_cell.angle_beta   90.00
_cell.angle_gamma   90.00
#
_symmetry.space_group_name_H-M   'P 1'
#
loop_
_entity.id
_entity.type
_entity.pdbx_description
1 polymer ?
#
loop_
_entity_poly.entity_id
_entity_poly.type
_entity_poly.pdbx_seq_one_letter_code
_entity_poly.pdbx_strand_id
1 'polypeptide(L)'
;ILPMVQDILTTSGTSLTDINALAYGRGPGSFTGVRIGIGIAQGLALGAELPMIGVSTLMTMAQGAWRKNGATRVLAAIDGRMGEVYWAEYQRDENGIWHGEETEAVLKPEIVHERMQQLSGEWVTVGTGWQAWPDLGKESGLVLR
;
A
#
# COMPACT_ATOMS: atom_id res chain seq x y z
N ILE A 1 10.22 15.41 5.79
CA ILE A 1 10.63 14.51 4.68
C ILE A 1 12.07 14.81 4.24
N LEU A 2 12.37 16.01 3.69
CA LEU A 2 13.74 16.32 3.22
C LEU A 2 14.86 16.09 4.26
N PRO A 3 14.71 16.49 5.55
CA PRO A 3 15.73 16.17 6.56
C PRO A 3 15.96 14.66 6.72
N MET A 4 14.89 13.85 6.71
CA MET A 4 15.01 12.39 6.82
C MET A 4 15.72 11.77 5.60
N VAL A 5 15.52 12.32 4.40
CA VAL A 5 16.23 11.89 3.20
C VAL A 5 17.72 12.21 3.34
N GLN A 6 18.06 13.44 3.76
CA GLN A 6 19.44 13.85 4.00
C GLN A 6 20.12 12.97 5.06
N ASP A 7 19.43 12.66 6.15
CA ASP A 7 19.95 11.83 7.23
C ASP A 7 20.28 10.42 6.75
N ILE A 8 19.40 9.80 5.95
CA ILE A 8 19.64 8.46 5.38
C ILE A 8 20.83 8.46 4.43
N LEU A 9 20.89 9.41 3.50
CA LEU A 9 22.00 9.54 2.54
C LEU A 9 23.34 9.76 3.25
N THR A 10 23.34 10.62 4.27
CA THR A 10 24.53 10.93 5.07
C THR A 10 24.99 9.70 5.86
N THR A 11 24.05 8.99 6.50
CA THR A 11 24.35 7.79 7.30
C THR A 11 24.84 6.63 6.42
N SER A 12 24.37 6.52 5.18
CA SER A 12 24.83 5.51 4.24
C SER A 12 26.10 5.90 3.48
N GLY A 13 26.60 7.13 3.64
CA GLY A 13 27.75 7.65 2.87
C GLY A 13 27.47 7.72 1.38
N THR A 14 26.21 7.89 0.98
CA THR A 14 25.73 7.83 -0.41
C THR A 14 25.20 9.21 -0.81
N SER A 15 25.52 9.65 -2.02
CA SER A 15 24.90 10.84 -2.60
C SER A 15 23.63 10.49 -3.38
N LEU A 16 22.79 11.49 -3.67
CA LEU A 16 21.59 11.27 -4.47
C LEU A 16 21.90 10.82 -5.90
N THR A 17 23.10 11.12 -6.41
CA THR A 17 23.55 10.68 -7.75
C THR A 17 24.12 9.27 -7.77
N ASP A 18 24.35 8.65 -6.60
CA ASP A 18 24.87 7.28 -6.51
C ASP A 18 23.75 6.23 -6.55
N ILE A 19 22.49 6.63 -6.39
CA ILE A 19 21.36 5.70 -6.47
C ILE A 19 20.90 5.53 -7.93
N ASN A 20 20.32 4.37 -8.24
CA ASN A 20 19.93 4.05 -9.62
C ASN A 20 18.45 4.32 -9.94
N ALA A 21 17.61 4.47 -8.92
CA ALA A 21 16.18 4.74 -9.07
C ALA A 21 15.60 5.32 -7.77
N LEU A 22 14.49 6.06 -7.89
CA LEU A 22 13.75 6.60 -6.76
C LEU A 22 12.33 6.02 -6.74
N ALA A 23 12.05 5.19 -5.74
CA ALA A 23 10.70 4.66 -5.51
C ALA A 23 9.85 5.64 -4.67
N TYR A 24 8.57 5.74 -4.97
CA TYR A 24 7.63 6.60 -4.24
C TYR A 24 6.25 5.95 -4.09
N GLY A 25 5.54 6.29 -3.02
CA GLY A 25 4.16 5.86 -2.83
C GLY A 25 3.23 6.62 -3.78
N ARG A 26 2.64 5.92 -4.76
CA ARG A 26 1.74 6.52 -5.76
C ARG A 26 0.31 6.70 -5.25
N GLY A 27 0.01 6.22 -4.04
CA GLY A 27 -1.33 6.14 -3.48
C GLY A 27 -1.91 4.72 -3.57
N PRO A 28 -3.17 4.52 -3.15
CA PRO A 28 -4.07 5.54 -2.61
C PRO A 28 -3.70 6.06 -1.22
N GLY A 29 -4.38 7.10 -0.74
CA GLY A 29 -4.13 7.74 0.56
C GLY A 29 -4.62 9.18 0.61
N SER A 30 -4.13 9.97 1.57
CA SER A 30 -4.47 11.40 1.69
C SER A 30 -4.12 12.16 0.40
N PHE A 31 -5.11 12.82 -0.20
CA PHE A 31 -4.97 13.59 -1.45
C PHE A 31 -3.78 14.57 -1.42
N THR A 32 -3.68 15.33 -0.32
CA THR A 32 -2.61 16.32 -0.11
C THR A 32 -1.28 15.63 0.19
N GLY A 33 -1.28 14.62 1.07
CA GLY A 33 -0.05 13.93 1.48
C GLY A 33 0.63 13.21 0.32
N VAL A 34 -0.14 12.50 -0.50
CA VAL A 34 0.36 11.79 -1.69
C VAL A 34 0.99 12.79 -2.67
N ARG A 35 0.33 13.93 -2.95
CA ARG A 35 0.87 14.95 -3.86
C ARG A 35 2.13 15.63 -3.34
N ILE A 36 2.20 15.91 -2.04
CA ILE A 36 3.42 16.45 -1.42
C ILE A 36 4.58 15.44 -1.59
N GLY A 37 4.34 14.17 -1.29
CA GLY A 37 5.34 13.11 -1.44
C GLY A 37 5.82 12.96 -2.89
N ILE A 38 4.89 12.93 -3.85
CA ILE A 38 5.21 12.85 -5.28
C ILE A 38 5.99 14.09 -5.73
N GLY A 39 5.59 15.29 -5.34
CA GLY A 39 6.30 16.53 -5.72
C GLY A 39 7.74 16.56 -5.20
N ILE A 40 7.97 16.11 -3.96
CA ILE A 40 9.33 15.96 -3.41
C ILE A 40 10.12 14.91 -4.20
N ALA A 41 9.53 13.74 -4.44
CA ALA A 41 10.16 12.66 -5.20
C ALA A 41 10.56 13.11 -6.62
N GLN A 42 9.69 13.84 -7.31
CA GLN A 42 9.94 14.41 -8.63
C GLN A 42 11.07 15.44 -8.61
N GLY A 43 11.09 16.34 -7.62
CA GLY A 43 12.17 17.33 -7.50
C GLY A 43 13.54 16.68 -7.28
N LEU A 44 13.61 15.66 -6.43
CA LEU A 44 14.82 14.89 -6.19
C LEU A 44 15.25 14.11 -7.44
N ALA A 45 14.32 13.39 -8.07
CA ALA A 45 14.60 12.59 -9.25
C ALA A 45 15.06 13.45 -10.44
N LEU A 46 14.43 14.62 -10.65
CA LEU A 46 14.84 15.57 -11.69
C LEU A 46 16.26 16.09 -11.47
N GLY A 47 16.62 16.44 -10.23
CA GLY A 47 17.93 16.98 -9.91
C GLY A 47 19.08 15.97 -10.01
N ALA A 48 18.78 14.67 -9.95
CA ALA A 48 19.76 13.58 -10.01
C ALA A 48 19.58 12.66 -11.24
N GLU A 49 18.74 13.06 -12.20
CA GLU A 49 18.44 12.30 -13.42
C GLU A 49 18.01 10.84 -13.18
N LEU A 50 17.20 10.63 -12.14
CA LEU A 50 16.81 9.30 -11.69
C LEU A 50 15.50 8.81 -12.35
N PRO A 51 15.42 7.53 -12.76
CA PRO A 51 14.15 6.90 -13.06
C PRO A 51 13.30 6.79 -11.79
N MET A 52 11.99 6.97 -11.93
CA MET A 52 11.04 6.92 -10.82
C MET A 52 10.18 5.66 -10.87
N ILE A 53 9.94 5.05 -9.70
CA ILE A 53 9.14 3.83 -9.56
C ILE A 53 7.95 4.11 -8.63
N GLY A 54 6.75 4.14 -9.19
CA GLY A 54 5.52 4.29 -8.41
C GLY A 54 5.11 2.97 -7.77
N VAL A 55 4.96 2.97 -6.44
CA VAL A 55 4.57 1.79 -5.66
C VAL A 55 3.22 2.03 -5.00
N SER A 56 2.31 1.07 -5.10
CA SER A 56 1.01 1.14 -4.42
C SER A 56 1.18 1.19 -2.89
N THR A 57 0.40 2.08 -2.25
CA THR A 57 0.28 2.10 -0.79
C THR A 57 -0.34 0.81 -0.25
N LEU A 58 -1.36 0.27 -0.93
CA LEU A 58 -2.07 -0.95 -0.49
C LEU A 58 -1.13 -2.16 -0.56
N MET A 59 -0.38 -2.31 -1.66
CA MET A 59 0.65 -3.35 -1.79
C MET A 59 1.76 -3.19 -0.75
N THR A 60 2.17 -1.95 -0.45
CA THR A 60 3.18 -1.67 0.59
C THR A 60 2.72 -2.14 1.97
N MET A 61 1.43 -2.02 2.29
CA MET A 61 0.87 -2.57 3.52
C MET A 61 0.86 -4.10 3.53
N ALA A 62 0.53 -4.74 2.40
CA ALA A 62 0.60 -6.19 2.26
C ALA A 62 2.03 -6.72 2.48
N GLN A 63 3.02 -6.07 1.86
CA GLN A 63 4.44 -6.36 2.10
C GLN A 63 4.85 -6.12 3.56
N GLY A 64 4.25 -5.13 4.21
CA GLY A 64 4.42 -4.87 5.65
C GLY A 64 3.90 -5.99 6.54
N ALA A 65 2.74 -6.58 6.20
CA ALA A 65 2.21 -7.76 6.89
C ALA A 65 3.16 -8.94 6.71
N TRP A 66 3.52 -9.29 5.47
CA TRP A 66 4.45 -10.39 5.19
C TRP A 66 5.75 -10.27 6.00
N ARG A 67 6.36 -9.07 6.06
CA ARG A 67 7.58 -8.84 6.84
C ARG A 67 7.41 -9.11 8.34
N LYS A 68 6.22 -8.90 8.90
CA LYS A 68 5.94 -9.05 10.34
C LYS A 68 5.47 -10.44 10.73
N ASN A 69 4.65 -11.09 9.89
CA ASN A 69 3.94 -12.31 10.25
C ASN A 69 3.94 -13.39 9.15
N GLY A 70 4.64 -13.17 8.04
CA GLY A 70 4.70 -14.12 6.93
C GLY A 70 3.41 -14.23 6.11
N ALA A 71 2.44 -13.32 6.25
CA ALA A 71 1.19 -13.36 5.50
C ALA A 71 1.43 -13.34 3.98
N THR A 72 0.86 -14.33 3.29
CA THR A 72 0.88 -14.42 1.82
C THR A 72 -0.46 -14.07 1.19
N ARG A 73 -1.51 -13.85 1.99
CA ARG A 73 -2.84 -13.44 1.53
C ARG A 73 -3.31 -12.28 2.40
N VAL A 74 -3.47 -11.10 1.81
CA VAL A 74 -3.72 -9.86 2.55
C VAL A 74 -4.87 -9.08 1.93
N LEU A 75 -5.81 -8.66 2.76
CA LEU A 75 -6.86 -7.71 2.40
C LEU A 75 -6.47 -6.32 2.92
N ALA A 76 -6.09 -5.45 2.00
CA ALA A 76 -5.66 -4.10 2.29
C ALA A 76 -6.83 -3.12 2.17
N ALA A 77 -7.14 -2.42 3.27
CA ALA A 77 -8.21 -1.45 3.33
C ALA A 77 -7.74 -0.15 3.98
N ILE A 78 -7.89 0.98 3.31
CA ILE A 78 -7.69 2.32 3.88
C ILE A 78 -9.04 3.04 3.88
N ASP A 79 -9.36 3.74 4.97
CA ASP A 79 -10.51 4.65 4.99
C ASP A 79 -10.35 5.72 3.90
N GLY A 80 -11.22 5.66 2.89
CA GLY A 80 -11.26 6.59 1.76
C GLY A 80 -11.92 7.92 2.10
N ARG A 81 -12.53 8.03 3.30
CA ARG A 81 -13.49 9.07 3.67
C ARG A 81 -14.74 9.02 2.81
N MET A 82 -15.70 9.92 3.08
CA MET A 82 -16.95 10.05 2.32
C MET A 82 -17.75 8.75 2.17
N GLY A 83 -17.60 7.81 3.12
CA GLY A 83 -18.30 6.53 3.07
C GLY A 83 -17.65 5.48 2.15
N GLU A 84 -16.40 5.67 1.75
CA GLU A 84 -15.69 4.79 0.81
C GLU A 84 -14.44 4.18 1.44
N VAL A 85 -13.98 3.09 0.82
CA VAL A 85 -12.81 2.30 1.23
C VAL A 85 -11.90 2.14 0.03
N TYR A 86 -10.62 2.51 0.18
CA TYR A 86 -9.58 2.07 -0.74
C TYR A 86 -9.27 0.60 -0.44
N TRP A 87 -9.54 -0.27 -1.41
CA TRP A 87 -9.56 -1.71 -1.23
C TRP A 87 -8.62 -2.41 -2.20
N ALA A 88 -7.97 -3.49 -1.75
CA ALA A 88 -7.27 -4.44 -2.61
C ALA A 88 -7.11 -5.81 -1.94
N GLU A 89 -7.01 -6.84 -2.78
CA GLU A 89 -6.86 -8.24 -2.43
C GLU A 89 -5.51 -8.73 -2.96
N TYR A 90 -4.54 -8.94 -2.06
CA TYR A 90 -3.17 -9.27 -2.43
C TYR A 90 -2.81 -10.70 -2.10
N GLN A 91 -2.17 -11.40 -3.04
CA GLN A 91 -1.61 -12.73 -2.85
C GLN A 91 -0.14 -12.77 -3.26
N ARG A 92 0.71 -13.36 -2.43
CA ARG A 92 2.15 -13.46 -2.65
C ARG A 92 2.51 -14.85 -3.13
N ASP A 93 3.21 -14.94 -4.26
CA ASP A 93 3.70 -16.21 -4.77
C ASP A 93 5.01 -16.67 -4.08
N GLU A 94 5.50 -17.84 -4.49
CA GLU A 94 6.73 -18.45 -3.97
C GLU A 94 7.99 -17.64 -4.31
N ASN A 95 7.99 -16.92 -5.45
CA ASN A 95 9.08 -16.02 -5.85
C ASN A 95 9.07 -14.70 -5.09
N GLY A 96 7.98 -14.42 -4.39
CA GLY A 96 7.77 -13.22 -3.61
C GLY A 96 7.21 -12.03 -4.33
N ILE A 97 6.56 -12.29 -5.45
CA ILE A 97 5.82 -11.30 -6.20
C ILE A 97 4.39 -11.24 -5.66
N TRP A 98 3.90 -10.01 -5.48
CA TRP A 98 2.51 -9.76 -5.12
C TRP A 98 1.66 -9.67 -6.38
N HIS A 99 0.55 -10.41 -6.37
CA HIS A 99 -0.52 -10.39 -7.38
C HIS A 99 -1.77 -9.73 -6.78
N GLY A 100 -2.61 -9.13 -7.62
CA GLY A 100 -3.85 -8.49 -7.20
C GLY A 100 -3.87 -6.96 -7.30
N GLU A 101 -2.89 -6.33 -7.96
CA GLU A 101 -2.93 -4.87 -8.22
C GLU A 101 -4.15 -4.46 -9.07
N GLU A 102 -4.63 -5.36 -9.93
CA GLU A 102 -5.86 -5.22 -10.70
C GLU A 102 -7.14 -5.14 -9.84
N THR A 103 -7.06 -5.55 -8.57
CA THR A 103 -8.17 -5.50 -7.63
C THR A 103 -8.29 -4.14 -6.94
N GLU A 104 -7.29 -3.25 -7.09
CA GLU A 104 -7.29 -1.92 -6.47
C GLU A 104 -8.50 -1.10 -6.91
N ALA A 105 -9.31 -0.68 -5.93
CA ALA A 105 -10.50 0.12 -6.19
C ALA A 105 -10.88 1.03 -5.02
N VAL A 106 -11.65 2.06 -5.33
CA VAL A 106 -12.43 2.81 -4.33
C VAL A 106 -13.83 2.23 -4.33
N LEU A 107 -14.23 1.66 -3.20
CA LEU A 107 -15.48 0.91 -3.09
C LEU A 107 -16.29 1.40 -1.90
N LYS A 108 -17.61 1.30 -2.00
CA LYS A 108 -18.46 1.39 -0.82
C LYS A 108 -18.34 0.10 0.02
N PRO A 109 -18.55 0.16 1.34
CA PRO A 109 -18.47 -1.01 2.22
C PRO A 109 -19.31 -2.20 1.76
N GLU A 110 -20.48 -1.95 1.17
CA GLU A 110 -21.37 -3.03 0.69
C GLU A 110 -20.73 -3.82 -0.45
N ILE A 111 -20.04 -3.14 -1.38
CA ILE A 111 -19.33 -3.80 -2.49
C ILE A 111 -18.07 -4.53 -1.99
N VAL A 112 -17.40 -4.00 -0.96
CA VAL A 112 -16.31 -4.72 -0.30
C VAL A 112 -16.82 -6.03 0.29
N HIS A 113 -17.97 -6.01 0.96
CA HIS A 113 -18.60 -7.20 1.52
C HIS A 113 -18.93 -8.24 0.42
N GLU A 114 -19.53 -7.81 -0.70
CA GLU A 114 -19.79 -8.69 -1.85
C GLU A 114 -18.50 -9.33 -2.40
N ARG A 115 -17.40 -8.57 -2.51
CA ARG A 115 -16.10 -9.11 -2.91
C ARG A 115 -15.58 -10.15 -1.94
N MET A 116 -15.67 -9.86 -0.64
CA MET A 116 -15.19 -10.80 0.39
C MET A 116 -15.96 -12.12 0.38
N GLN A 117 -17.25 -12.13 0.05
CA GLN A 117 -18.04 -13.35 -0.12
C GLN A 117 -17.57 -14.25 -1.29
N GLN A 118 -16.88 -13.67 -2.28
CA GLN A 118 -16.32 -14.41 -3.41
C GLN A 118 -14.95 -15.02 -3.11
N LEU A 119 -14.35 -14.62 -1.99
CA LEU A 119 -13.06 -15.14 -1.53
C LEU A 119 -13.27 -16.37 -0.64
N SER A 120 -12.18 -17.10 -0.41
CA SER A 120 -12.18 -18.24 0.50
C SER A 120 -10.90 -18.32 1.31
N GLY A 121 -10.91 -19.11 2.39
CA GLY A 121 -9.74 -19.40 3.21
C GLY A 121 -9.35 -18.28 4.18
N GLU A 122 -8.06 -18.26 4.53
CA GLU A 122 -7.51 -17.34 5.53
C GLU A 122 -6.87 -16.12 4.89
N TRP A 123 -7.11 -14.94 5.48
CA TRP A 123 -6.59 -13.65 5.04
C TRP A 123 -6.16 -12.80 6.22
N VAL A 124 -5.05 -12.09 6.07
CA VAL A 124 -4.63 -11.04 7.03
C VAL A 124 -5.20 -9.70 6.60
N THR A 125 -5.69 -8.93 7.55
CA THR A 125 -6.27 -7.61 7.32
C THR A 125 -5.26 -6.50 7.65
N VAL A 126 -5.13 -5.50 6.77
CA VAL A 126 -4.23 -4.35 6.99
C VAL A 126 -4.86 -3.02 6.61
N GLY A 127 -4.42 -1.97 7.30
CA GLY A 127 -4.81 -0.59 7.03
C GLY A 127 -5.98 -0.10 7.89
N THR A 128 -6.27 1.20 7.79
CA THR A 128 -7.24 1.88 8.66
C THR A 128 -8.70 1.58 8.33
N GLY A 129 -8.98 1.04 7.15
CA GLY A 129 -10.35 0.71 6.72
C GLY A 129 -11.03 -0.27 7.68
N TRP A 130 -10.28 -1.24 8.20
CA TRP A 130 -10.78 -2.22 9.17
C TRP A 130 -11.15 -1.63 10.54
N GLN A 131 -10.55 -0.51 10.92
CA GLN A 131 -10.89 0.21 12.16
C GLN A 131 -12.08 1.15 11.94
N ALA A 132 -12.13 1.81 10.78
CA ALA A 132 -13.22 2.70 10.41
C ALA A 132 -14.53 1.94 10.14
N TRP A 133 -14.42 0.70 9.66
CA TRP A 133 -15.54 -0.15 9.30
C TRP A 133 -15.39 -1.56 9.90
N PRO A 134 -15.63 -1.73 11.22
CA PRO A 134 -15.44 -3.02 11.92
C PRO A 134 -16.31 -4.15 11.36
N ASP A 135 -17.39 -3.80 10.67
CA ASP A 135 -18.38 -4.73 10.14
C ASP A 135 -18.07 -5.24 8.73
N LEU A 136 -17.00 -4.72 8.08
CA LEU A 136 -16.60 -5.14 6.72
C LEU A 136 -16.46 -6.67 6.59
N GLY A 137 -15.87 -7.30 7.59
CA GLY A 137 -15.58 -8.73 7.58
C GLY A 137 -16.69 -9.63 8.08
N LYS A 138 -17.77 -9.09 8.67
CA LYS A 138 -18.89 -9.89 9.18
C LYS A 138 -19.49 -10.70 8.04
N GLU A 139 -19.92 -11.93 8.33
CA GLU A 139 -20.65 -12.80 7.39
C GLU A 139 -19.93 -13.13 6.06
N SER A 140 -18.64 -12.78 5.91
CA SER A 140 -17.86 -13.05 4.70
C SER A 140 -17.51 -14.53 4.49
N GLY A 141 -17.61 -15.36 5.54
CA GLY A 141 -17.15 -16.76 5.50
C GLY A 141 -15.62 -16.92 5.53
N LEU A 142 -14.87 -15.82 5.60
CA LEU A 142 -13.41 -15.81 5.67
C LEU A 142 -12.90 -15.96 7.10
N VAL A 143 -11.70 -16.55 7.24
CA VAL A 143 -10.94 -16.49 8.49
C VAL A 143 -10.03 -15.27 8.42
N LEU A 144 -10.39 -14.22 9.15
CA LEU A 144 -9.65 -12.95 9.18
C LEU A 144 -8.70 -12.91 10.37
N ARG A 145 -7.46 -12.46 10.13
CA ARG A 145 -6.42 -12.26 11.14
C ARG A 145 -5.82 -10.85 11.10
#